data_AF-A0A1I8BT07-F1
#
_entry.id   AF-A0A1I8BT07-F1
#
_cell.length_a   1.000
_cell.length_b   1.000
_cell.length_c   1.000
_cell.angle_alpha   90.00
_cell.angle_beta   90.00
_cell.angle_gamma   90.00
#
_symmetry.space_group_name_H-M   'P 1'
#
loop_
_entity.id
_entity.type
_entity.pdbx_description
1 polymer ?
#
loop_
_entity_poly.entity_id
_entity_poly.type
_entity_poly.pdbx_seq_one_letter_code
_entity_poly.pdbx_strand_id
1 'polypeptide(L)'
;MPWITKRIIDLPTSLFIRILHGGKTNMEKKENSQYLPLNQLGEEDYFLFKGLEPGTIILRLLEPFTKEVCSWIGENSISAFVSREERFHLLSILGEDIVKLKRKTYTTRQEKAAAKFNKEKDLVMECNEV
;
A
#
# COMPACT_ATOMS: atom_id res chain seq x y z
N MET A 1 18.08 -0.89 23.10
CA MET A 1 17.97 -2.20 22.41
C MET A 1 18.61 -2.10 21.03
N PRO A 2 19.82 -2.64 20.81
CA PRO A 2 20.58 -2.46 19.57
C PRO A 2 20.02 -3.21 18.34
N TRP A 3 19.07 -4.14 18.52
CA TRP A 3 18.40 -4.83 17.40
C TRP A 3 17.24 -4.04 16.78
N ILE A 4 16.61 -3.12 17.53
CA ILE A 4 15.50 -2.30 17.03
C ILE A 4 16.01 -1.23 16.05
N THR A 5 17.19 -0.65 16.30
CA THR A 5 17.74 0.42 15.45
C THR A 5 18.09 -0.06 14.04
N LYS A 6 18.39 -1.36 13.85
CA LYS A 6 18.60 -1.97 12.52
C LYS A 6 17.32 -2.11 11.68
N ARG A 7 16.15 -1.91 12.28
CA ARG A 7 14.84 -2.07 11.62
C ARG A 7 14.18 -0.73 11.28
N ILE A 8 14.87 0.39 11.53
CA ILE A 8 14.44 1.72 11.13
C ILE A 8 15.22 2.13 9.89
N ILE A 9 14.50 2.45 8.82
CA ILE A 9 15.10 2.79 7.52
C ILE A 9 14.67 4.21 7.18
N ASP A 10 15.65 5.11 7.13
CA ASP A 10 15.44 6.47 6.68
C ASP A 10 15.33 6.45 5.15
N LEU A 11 14.25 7.02 4.62
CA LEU A 11 13.94 7.01 3.20
C LEU A 11 13.99 8.41 2.60
N PRO A 12 14.46 8.56 1.35
CA PRO A 12 14.18 9.77 0.59
C PRO A 12 12.68 9.88 0.30
N THR A 13 12.20 11.11 0.15
CA THR A 13 10.78 11.41 -0.08
C THR A 13 10.22 10.67 -1.29
N SER A 14 11.00 10.59 -2.37
CA SER A 14 10.64 9.88 -3.60
C SER A 14 10.34 8.39 -3.36
N LEU A 15 11.20 7.69 -2.61
CA LEU A 15 11.01 6.27 -2.29
C LEU A 15 9.84 6.08 -1.33
N PHE A 16 9.68 6.97 -0.34
CA PHE A 16 8.54 6.93 0.58
C PHE A 16 7.21 7.04 -0.16
N ILE A 17 7.09 7.99 -1.10
CA ILE A 17 5.92 8.15 -1.98
C ILE A 17 5.66 6.87 -2.80
N ARG A 18 6.70 6.29 -3.39
CA ARG A 18 6.58 5.05 -4.18
C ARG A 18 6.06 3.88 -3.36
N ILE A 19 6.53 3.72 -2.12
CA ILE A 19 6.05 2.67 -1.21
C ILE A 19 4.58 2.91 -0.83
N LEU A 20 4.17 4.15 -0.60
CA LEU A 20 2.77 4.48 -0.32
C LEU A 20 1.83 4.19 -1.51
N HIS A 21 2.28 4.44 -2.74
CA HIS A 21 1.54 4.06 -3.95
C HIS A 21 1.50 2.54 -4.15
N GLY A 22 2.59 1.85 -3.81
CA GLY A 22 2.81 0.44 -4.12
C GLY A 22 3.38 0.24 -5.53
N GLY A 23 3.67 -1.00 -5.89
CA GLY A 23 4.22 -1.35 -7.21
C GLY A 23 3.15 -1.77 -8.21
N LYS A 24 3.47 -1.62 -9.51
CA LYS A 24 2.69 -2.25 -10.58
C LYS A 24 3.08 -3.72 -10.64
N THR A 25 2.26 -4.62 -10.12
CA THR A 25 2.53 -6.05 -10.29
C THR A 25 2.19 -6.45 -11.73
N ASN A 26 3.12 -7.15 -12.40
CA ASN A 26 2.94 -7.68 -13.76
C ASN A 26 1.86 -8.78 -13.86
N MET A 27 1.16 -9.08 -12.76
CA MET A 27 -0.06 -9.89 -12.81
C MET A 27 -1.24 -8.96 -13.04
N GLU A 28 -1.67 -8.90 -14.30
CA GLU A 28 -3.00 -8.48 -14.71
C GLU A 28 -4.04 -9.06 -13.73
N LYS A 29 -4.53 -8.23 -12.80
CA LYS A 29 -5.84 -8.31 -12.08
C LYS A 29 -5.87 -7.73 -10.67
N LYS A 30 -4.76 -7.30 -10.04
CA LYS A 30 -4.83 -6.56 -8.76
C LYS A 30 -3.93 -5.33 -8.74
N GLU A 31 -4.35 -4.34 -9.49
CA GLU A 31 -3.72 -3.03 -9.66
C GLU A 31 -3.93 -2.08 -8.45
N ASN A 32 -3.90 -2.68 -7.24
CA ASN A 32 -4.01 -2.11 -5.90
C ASN A 32 -3.11 -2.89 -4.92
N SER A 33 -2.04 -3.55 -5.41
CA SER A 33 -1.09 -4.21 -4.53
C SER A 33 -0.39 -3.14 -3.70
N GLN A 34 -0.68 -3.11 -2.39
CA GLN A 34 0.00 -2.25 -1.41
C GLN A 34 1.49 -2.60 -1.26
N TYR A 35 1.93 -3.62 -2.01
CA TYR A 35 3.26 -4.15 -2.08
C TYR A 35 4.02 -3.49 -3.22
N LEU A 36 5.21 -2.96 -2.92
CA LEU A 36 6.21 -2.55 -3.89
C LEU A 36 7.23 -3.69 -4.03
N PRO A 37 7.33 -4.34 -5.20
CA PRO A 37 8.36 -5.34 -5.45
C PRO A 37 9.77 -4.74 -5.36
N LEU A 38 10.68 -5.44 -4.68
CA LEU A 38 12.06 -4.96 -4.49
C LEU A 38 12.83 -4.90 -5.82
N ASN A 39 12.47 -5.73 -6.80
CA ASN A 39 13.04 -5.69 -8.15
C ASN A 39 12.62 -4.46 -8.99
N GLN A 40 11.69 -3.65 -8.50
CA GLN A 40 11.31 -2.37 -9.12
C GLN A 40 12.08 -1.19 -8.52
N LEU A 41 12.91 -1.43 -7.50
CA LEU A 41 13.77 -0.42 -6.92
C LEU A 41 15.02 -0.22 -7.78
N GLY A 42 15.55 1.01 -7.78
CA GLY A 42 16.90 1.25 -8.30
C GLY A 42 17.94 0.62 -7.38
N GLU A 43 19.20 0.50 -7.84
CA GLU A 43 20.27 -0.11 -7.04
C GLU A 43 20.47 0.58 -5.69
N GLU A 44 20.43 1.92 -5.65
CA GLU A 44 20.56 2.73 -4.43
C GLU A 44 19.44 2.43 -3.43
N ASP A 45 18.19 2.49 -3.89
CA ASP A 45 17.01 2.19 -3.07
C ASP A 45 17.03 0.74 -2.57
N TYR A 46 17.43 -0.22 -3.41
CA TYR A 46 17.53 -1.63 -3.05
C TYR A 46 18.56 -1.87 -1.94
N PHE A 47 19.67 -1.12 -1.96
CA PHE A 47 20.72 -1.26 -0.96
C PHE A 47 20.25 -0.94 0.46
N LEU A 48 19.26 -0.05 0.62
CA LEU A 48 18.64 0.26 1.92
C LEU A 48 17.98 -0.96 2.58
N PHE A 49 17.54 -1.93 1.77
CA PHE A 49 16.84 -3.12 2.22
C PHE A 49 17.71 -4.38 2.16
N LYS A 50 18.90 -4.29 1.58
CA LYS A 50 19.80 -5.43 1.37
C LYS A 50 20.26 -6.01 2.70
N GLY A 51 20.09 -7.32 2.87
CA GLY A 51 20.51 -8.03 4.08
C GLY A 51 19.52 -7.91 5.25
N LEU A 52 18.36 -7.29 5.05
CA LEU A 52 17.27 -7.35 6.01
C LEU A 52 16.52 -8.67 5.88
N GLU A 53 16.32 -9.35 7.00
CA GLU A 53 15.44 -10.50 7.07
C GLU A 53 13.96 -10.07 6.99
N PRO A 54 13.10 -10.87 6.35
CA PRO A 54 11.66 -10.61 6.32
C PRO A 54 11.09 -10.32 7.72
N GLY A 55 10.22 -9.32 7.81
CA GLY A 55 9.60 -8.93 9.07
C GLY A 55 9.14 -7.48 9.12
N THR A 56 8.78 -7.05 10.32
CA THR A 56 8.34 -5.68 10.59
C THR A 56 9.52 -4.72 10.63
N ILE A 57 9.38 -3.59 9.95
CA ILE A 57 10.34 -2.48 9.92
C ILE A 57 9.59 -1.15 10.11
N ILE A 58 10.33 -0.09 10.45
CA ILE A 58 9.83 1.28 10.49
C ILE A 58 10.45 2.04 9.32
N LEU A 59 9.61 2.59 8.47
CA LEU A 59 10.03 3.51 7.42
C LEU A 59 9.93 4.92 7.97
N ARG A 60 11.04 5.65 7.95
CA ARG A 60 11.11 7.02 8.44
C ARG A 60 11.38 7.97 7.27
N LEU A 61 10.49 8.93 7.12
CA LEU A 61 10.71 10.12 6.31
C LEU A 61 11.28 11.21 7.21
N LEU A 62 12.39 11.84 6.81
CA LEU A 62 13.00 12.95 7.54
C LEU A 62 12.66 14.31 6.93
N GLU A 63 12.44 14.37 5.61
CA GLU A 63 12.10 15.58 4.86
C GLU A 63 10.94 15.32 3.89
N PRO A 64 10.03 16.28 3.66
CA PRO A 64 10.03 17.65 4.17
C PRO A 64 9.50 17.78 5.62
N PHE A 65 9.03 16.70 6.22
CA PHE A 65 8.66 16.61 7.63
C PHE A 65 8.92 15.21 8.15
N THR A 66 9.10 15.09 9.46
CA THR A 66 9.33 13.79 10.09
C THR A 66 8.05 12.97 10.13
N LYS A 67 8.05 11.79 9.52
CA LYS A 67 6.96 10.82 9.61
C LYS A 67 7.50 9.41 9.69
N GLU A 68 6.90 8.62 10.57
CA GLU A 68 7.21 7.20 10.72
C GLU A 68 6.00 6.37 10.35
N VAL A 69 6.25 5.25 9.67
CA VAL A 69 5.23 4.30 9.24
C VAL A 69 5.72 2.88 9.48
N CYS A 70 4.93 2.10 10.22
CA CYS A 70 5.14 0.66 10.34
C CYS A 70 4.96 -0.01 8.98
N SER A 71 5.86 -0.91 8.63
CA SER A 71 5.86 -1.60 7.34
C SER A 71 6.31 -3.04 7.49
N TRP A 72 6.02 -3.85 6.47
CA TRP A 72 6.50 -5.22 6.34
C TRP A 72 7.43 -5.34 5.14
N ILE A 73 8.63 -5.85 5.39
CA ILE A 73 9.51 -6.33 4.32
C ILE A 73 9.35 -7.84 4.21
N GLY A 74 8.91 -8.30 3.04
CA GLY A 74 8.92 -9.71 2.67
C GLY A 74 10.18 -10.08 1.90
N GLU A 75 10.23 -11.31 1.40
CA GLU A 75 11.38 -11.81 0.62
C GLU A 75 11.62 -10.98 -0.65
N ASN A 76 10.56 -10.54 -1.34
CA ASN A 76 10.65 -9.87 -2.63
C ASN A 76 9.86 -8.55 -2.71
N SER A 77 9.31 -8.07 -1.61
CA SER A 77 8.44 -6.88 -1.62
C SER A 77 8.42 -6.15 -0.30
N ILE A 78 8.07 -4.87 -0.34
CA ILE A 78 7.81 -4.05 0.85
C ILE A 78 6.39 -3.49 0.82
N SER A 79 5.73 -3.41 1.98
CA SER A 79 4.38 -2.86 2.11
C SER A 79 4.24 -2.01 3.36
N ALA A 80 3.67 -0.81 3.21
CA ALA A 80 3.40 0.09 4.33
C ALA A 80 2.05 -0.24 5.00
N PHE A 81 2.06 -0.38 6.32
CA PHE A 81 0.85 -0.57 7.13
C PHE A 81 0.21 0.78 7.45
N VAL A 82 -0.34 1.40 6.41
CA VAL A 82 -1.03 2.68 6.50
C VAL A 82 -2.47 2.47 6.08
N SER A 83 -3.40 3.01 6.89
CA SER A 83 -4.81 3.04 6.52
C SER A 83 -4.98 3.77 5.17
N ARG A 84 -6.06 3.49 4.47
CA ARG A 84 -6.28 4.08 3.16
C ARG A 84 -6.48 5.60 3.24
N GLU A 85 -7.20 6.06 4.24
CA GLU A 85 -7.44 7.48 4.52
C GLU A 85 -6.13 8.20 4.85
N GLU A 86 -5.31 7.61 5.73
CA GLU A 86 -4.00 8.17 6.07
C GLU A 86 -3.06 8.17 4.86
N ARG A 87 -3.10 7.14 4.01
CA ARG A 87 -2.33 7.11 2.76
C ARG A 87 -2.69 8.27 1.84
N PHE A 88 -3.99 8.56 1.66
CA PHE A 88 -4.42 9.71 0.87
C PHE A 88 -3.96 11.03 1.49
N HIS A 89 -4.03 11.16 2.81
CA HIS A 89 -3.54 12.35 3.50
C HIS A 89 -2.03 12.53 3.31
N LEU A 90 -1.23 11.49 3.54
CA LEU A 90 0.22 11.54 3.38
C LEU A 90 0.63 11.89 1.95
N LEU A 91 0.05 11.22 0.95
CA LEU A 91 0.32 11.53 -0.45
C LEU A 91 -0.07 12.98 -0.80
N SER A 92 -1.21 13.48 -0.29
CA SER A 92 -1.63 14.87 -0.52
C SER A 92 -0.65 15.88 0.10
N ILE A 93 -0.18 15.63 1.32
CA ILE A 93 0.80 16.49 2.00
C ILE A 93 2.13 16.50 1.25
N LEU A 94 2.51 15.37 0.67
CA LEU A 94 3.72 15.22 -0.13
C LEU A 94 3.58 15.75 -1.57
N GLY A 95 2.45 16.38 -1.91
CA GLY A 95 2.25 17.04 -3.20
C GLY A 95 1.79 16.14 -4.35
N GLU A 96 1.39 14.89 -4.06
CA GLU A 96 0.95 13.94 -5.09
C GLU A 96 -0.53 14.16 -5.49
N ASP A 97 -0.82 14.07 -6.79
CA ASP A 97 -2.21 14.05 -7.28
C ASP A 97 -2.88 12.70 -7.02
N ILE A 98 -3.70 12.68 -5.97
CA ILE A 98 -4.43 11.48 -5.55
C ILE A 98 -5.83 11.33 -6.18
N VAL A 99 -6.24 12.20 -7.11
CA VAL A 99 -7.60 12.15 -7.68
C VAL A 99 -7.87 10.82 -8.36
N LYS A 100 -6.91 10.31 -9.14
CA LYS A 100 -7.02 9.00 -9.81
C LYS A 100 -7.14 7.87 -8.79
N LEU A 101 -6.33 7.92 -7.74
CA LEU A 101 -6.30 6.91 -6.68
C LEU A 101 -7.62 6.89 -5.87
N LYS A 102 -8.17 8.08 -5.55
CA LYS A 102 -9.48 8.23 -4.92
C LYS A 102 -10.59 7.69 -5.82
N ARG A 103 -10.66 8.12 -7.09
CA ARG A 103 -11.71 7.68 -8.04
C ARG A 103 -11.75 6.16 -8.17
N LYS A 104 -10.60 5.52 -8.38
CA LYS A 104 -10.48 4.05 -8.49
C LYS A 104 -10.98 3.32 -7.24
N THR A 105 -10.81 3.95 -6.08
CA THR A 105 -11.29 3.40 -4.81
C THR A 105 -12.82 3.49 -4.68
N TYR A 106 -13.42 4.59 -5.14
CA TYR A 106 -14.87 4.76 -5.14
C TYR A 106 -15.55 3.77 -6.07
N THR A 107 -15.00 3.53 -7.27
CA THR A 107 -15.56 2.55 -8.22
C THR A 107 -15.55 1.14 -7.65
N THR A 108 -14.46 0.69 -7.04
CA THR A 108 -14.42 -0.64 -6.38
C THR A 108 -15.43 -0.77 -5.23
N ARG A 109 -15.73 0.32 -4.50
CA ARG A 109 -16.77 0.29 -3.45
C ARG A 109 -18.17 0.17 -4.04
N GLN A 110 -18.45 0.90 -5.12
CA GLN A 110 -19.75 0.82 -5.82
C GLN A 110 -19.96 -0.57 -6.43
N GLU A 111 -18.95 -1.15 -7.07
CA GLU A 111 -18.99 -2.51 -7.61
C GLU A 111 -19.29 -3.54 -6.51
N LYS A 112 -18.64 -3.44 -5.36
CA LYS A 112 -18.92 -4.31 -4.21
C LYS A 112 -20.32 -4.12 -3.64
N ALA A 113 -20.82 -2.89 -3.60
CA ALA A 113 -22.18 -2.59 -3.14
C ALA A 113 -23.23 -3.16 -4.11
N ALA A 114 -23.02 -2.99 -5.42
CA ALA A 114 -23.90 -3.55 -6.45
C ALA A 114 -23.90 -5.08 -6.42
N ALA A 115 -22.74 -5.72 -6.27
CA ALA A 115 -22.62 -7.17 -6.14
C ALA A 115 -23.36 -7.70 -4.89
N LYS A 116 -23.29 -6.97 -3.78
CA LYS A 116 -24.03 -7.33 -2.55
C LYS A 116 -25.54 -7.23 -2.76
N PHE A 117 -26.00 -6.18 -3.44
CA PHE A 117 -27.42 -5.97 -3.73
C PHE A 117 -28.00 -7.06 -4.64
N ASN A 118 -27.24 -7.50 -5.65
CA ASN A 118 -27.65 -8.60 -6.51
C ASN A 118 -27.70 -9.93 -5.76
N LYS A 119 -26.72 -10.21 -4.90
CA LYS A 119 -26.70 -11.42 -4.09
C LYS A 119 -27.87 -11.48 -3.08
N GLU A 120 -28.26 -10.35 -2.51
CA GLU A 120 -29.45 -10.26 -1.65
C GLU A 120 -30.75 -10.45 -2.45
N LYS A 121 -30.83 -9.95 -3.69
CA LYS A 121 -31.98 -10.23 -4.58
C LYS A 121 -32.11 -11.70 -4.95
N ASP A 122 -31.01 -12.37 -5.28
CA ASP A 122 -31.03 -13.78 -5.66
C ASP A 122 -31.50 -14.67 -4.50
N LEU A 123 -31.04 -14.38 -3.27
CA LEU A 123 -31.51 -15.05 -2.05
C LEU A 123 -33.01 -14.83 -1.78
N VAL A 124 -33.54 -13.63 -2.05
CA VAL A 124 -34.96 -13.33 -1.85
C VAL A 124 -35.83 -14.02 -2.92
N MET A 125 -35.33 -14.21 -4.14
CA MET A 125 -36.04 -14.99 -5.17
C MET A 125 -36.08 -16.49 -4.83
N GLU A 126 -34.96 -17.07 -4.38
CA GLU A 126 -34.92 -18.49 -3.96
C GLU A 126 -35.86 -18.79 -2.78
N CYS A 127 -36.07 -17.85 -1.86
CA CYS A 127 -37.02 -18.03 -0.75
C CYS A 127 -38.51 -17.91 -1.15
N ASN A 128 -38.83 -17.37 -2.33
CA ASN A 128 -40.21 -17.21 -2.80
C ASN A 128 -40.67 -18.33 -3.76
N GLU A 129 -39.79 -19.28 -4.09
CA GLU A 129 -40.09 -20.44 -4.95
C GLU A 129 -40.33 -21.75 -4.14
N VAL A 130 -40.57 -21.66 -2.82
CA VAL A 130 -40.93 -22.80 -1.94
C VAL A 130 -42.36 -22.68 -1.43
#